data_AF-A0A972BEB1-F1
#
_entry.id   AF-A0A972BEB1-F1
#
_cell.length_a   1.000
_cell.length_b   1.000
_cell.length_c   1.000
_cell.angle_alpha   90.00
_cell.angle_beta   90.00
_cell.angle_gamma   90.00
#
_symmetry.space_group_name_H-M   'P 1'
#
loop_
_entity.id
_entity.type
_entity.pdbx_description
1 polymer ?
#
loop_
_entity_poly.entity_id
_entity_poly.type
_entity_poly.pdbx_seq_one_letter_code
_entity_poly.pdbx_strand_id
1 'polypeptide(L)'
;MNDFNPVSLFYIALETLTVWFWPTVIVALLLLLGVVTGFRSLRKYGKSAGKPLFASLVAGLLGTAVGMAMLPSLTGASLSDLSGAVDYILLLFMATGFGLAIFALVFSVVARKCARPA
;
A
#
# COMPACT_ATOMS: atom_id res chain seq x y z
N MET A 1 2.15 -29.47 20.63
CA MET A 1 2.80 -28.70 19.53
C MET A 1 4.05 -29.45 19.04
N ASN A 2 3.94 -30.74 18.67
CA ASN A 2 5.08 -31.57 18.25
C ASN A 2 5.18 -31.78 16.73
N ASP A 3 4.22 -31.26 15.95
CA ASP A 3 4.16 -31.39 14.49
C ASP A 3 4.71 -30.16 13.76
N PHE A 4 5.41 -29.27 14.47
CA PHE A 4 5.96 -28.05 13.90
C PHE A 4 7.24 -28.37 13.14
N ASN A 5 7.13 -28.62 11.83
CA ASN A 5 8.28 -28.87 10.97
C ASN A 5 8.74 -27.54 10.32
N PRO A 6 9.90 -26.98 10.72
CA PRO A 6 10.39 -25.71 10.19
C PRO A 6 10.70 -25.77 8.69
N VAL A 7 11.01 -26.96 8.16
CA VAL A 7 11.23 -27.17 6.72
C VAL A 7 9.91 -26.97 5.96
N SER A 8 8.80 -27.50 6.48
CA SER A 8 7.48 -27.31 5.87
C SER A 8 7.04 -25.84 5.88
N LEU A 9 7.34 -25.10 6.95
CA LEU A 9 7.09 -23.65 7.00
C LEU A 9 7.92 -22.88 5.97
N PHE A 10 9.19 -23.26 5.78
CA PHE A 10 10.02 -22.66 4.73
C PHE A 10 9.42 -22.89 3.35
N TYR A 11 8.95 -24.11 3.04
CA TYR A 11 8.32 -24.40 1.75
C TYR A 11 7.00 -23.63 1.57
N ILE A 12 6.14 -23.55 2.59
CA ILE A 12 4.90 -22.76 2.54
C ILE A 12 5.21 -21.28 2.31
N ALA A 13 6.19 -20.73 3.05
CA ALA A 13 6.62 -19.36 2.89
C ALA A 13 7.20 -19.12 1.48
N LEU A 14 8.05 -20.02 0.99
CA LEU A 14 8.65 -19.93 -0.34
C LEU A 14 7.58 -19.95 -1.43
N GLU A 15 6.64 -20.90 -1.38
CA GLU A 15 5.55 -21.04 -2.35
C GLU A 15 4.62 -19.83 -2.32
N THR A 16 4.20 -19.41 -1.13
CA THR A 16 3.33 -18.22 -0.97
C THR A 16 4.03 -16.96 -1.46
N LEU A 17 5.29 -16.76 -1.06
CA LEU A 17 6.07 -15.61 -1.51
C LEU A 17 6.29 -15.65 -3.00
N THR A 18 6.69 -16.76 -3.61
CA THR A 18 6.91 -16.78 -5.08
C THR A 18 5.65 -16.50 -5.88
N VAL A 19 4.50 -17.03 -5.45
CA VAL A 19 3.21 -16.78 -6.12
C VAL A 19 2.79 -15.32 -6.02
N TRP A 20 2.95 -14.69 -4.85
CA TRP A 20 2.46 -13.32 -4.61
C TRP A 20 3.52 -12.24 -4.86
N PHE A 21 4.81 -12.57 -4.84
CA PHE A 21 5.91 -11.62 -4.98
C PHE A 21 5.89 -10.96 -6.36
N TRP A 22 5.84 -11.73 -7.45
CA TRP A 22 5.87 -11.15 -8.78
C TRP A 22 4.64 -10.26 -9.08
N PRO A 23 3.39 -10.69 -8.78
CA PRO A 23 2.23 -9.81 -8.92
C PRO A 23 2.33 -8.53 -8.09
N THR A 24 2.77 -8.61 -6.83
CA THR A 24 2.90 -7.43 -5.96
C THR A 24 3.99 -6.47 -6.46
N VAL A 25 5.12 -6.99 -6.94
CA VAL A 25 6.17 -6.19 -7.59
C VAL A 25 5.64 -5.48 -8.83
N ILE A 26 4.91 -6.19 -9.71
CA ILE A 26 4.33 -5.58 -10.92
C ILE A 26 3.36 -4.45 -10.55
N VAL A 27 2.46 -4.68 -9.59
CA VAL A 27 1.53 -3.65 -9.11
C VAL A 27 2.28 -2.45 -8.53
N ALA A 28 3.30 -2.68 -7.72
CA ALA A 28 4.12 -1.60 -7.16
C ALA A 28 4.81 -0.77 -8.25
N LEU A 29 5.35 -1.41 -9.28
CA LEU A 29 5.97 -0.73 -10.42
C LEU A 29 4.96 0.08 -11.22
N LEU A 30 3.75 -0.45 -11.46
CA LEU A 30 2.68 0.27 -12.15
C LEU A 30 2.24 1.52 -11.37
N LEU A 31 2.11 1.40 -10.05
CA LEU A 31 1.78 2.52 -9.17
C LEU A 31 2.88 3.59 -9.18
N LEU A 32 4.14 3.18 -9.10
CA LEU A 32 5.29 4.08 -9.18
C LEU A 32 5.34 4.80 -10.53
N LEU A 33 5.10 4.08 -11.63
CA LEU A 33 5.00 4.66 -12.97
C LEU A 33 3.84 5.67 -13.05
N GLY A 34 2.70 5.38 -12.44
CA GLY A 34 1.58 6.31 -12.30
C GLY A 34 1.99 7.63 -11.64
N VAL A 35 2.71 7.54 -10.52
CA VAL A 35 3.20 8.72 -9.78
C VAL A 35 4.22 9.50 -10.60
N VAL A 36 5.22 8.84 -11.18
CA VAL A 36 6.26 9.48 -12.00
C VAL A 36 5.64 10.16 -13.23
N THR A 37 4.71 9.51 -13.91
CA THR A 37 4.01 10.10 -15.07
C THR A 37 3.11 11.27 -14.66
N GLY A 38 2.47 11.20 -13.49
CA GLY A 38 1.71 12.31 -12.90
C GLY A 38 2.57 13.54 -12.66
N PHE A 39 3.73 13.39 -12.02
CA PHE A 39 4.69 14.48 -11.81
C PHE A 39 5.22 15.06 -13.11
N ARG A 40 5.61 14.19 -14.07
CA ARG A 40 6.06 14.64 -15.39
C ARG A 40 4.99 15.45 -16.11
N SER A 41 3.73 15.02 -16.02
CA SER A 41 2.60 15.73 -16.62
C SER A 41 2.39 17.09 -15.99
N LEU A 42 2.34 17.19 -14.65
CA LEU A 42 2.21 18.47 -13.94
C LEU A 42 3.35 19.44 -14.30
N ARG A 43 4.61 18.94 -14.34
CA ARG A 43 5.77 19.73 -14.71
C ARG A 43 5.71 20.22 -16.15
N LYS A 44 5.26 19.37 -17.09
CA LYS A 44 5.10 19.72 -18.51
C LYS A 44 4.16 20.91 -18.71
N TYR A 45 3.11 21.03 -17.90
CA TYR A 45 2.11 22.10 -18.00
C TYR A 45 2.29 23.22 -16.97
N GLY A 46 3.44 23.25 -16.25
CA GLY A 46 3.73 24.27 -15.25
C GLY A 46 2.73 24.31 -14.07
N LYS A 47 2.03 23.21 -13.79
CA LYS A 47 1.01 23.14 -12.74
C LYS A 47 1.64 22.70 -11.42
N SER A 48 1.14 23.25 -10.31
CA SER A 48 1.57 22.86 -8.96
C SER A 48 1.08 21.45 -8.59
N ALA A 49 1.95 20.69 -7.93
CA ALA A 49 1.63 19.37 -7.38
C ALA A 49 0.93 19.43 -6.01
N GLY A 50 0.76 20.62 -5.41
CA GLY A 50 0.24 20.75 -4.04
C GLY A 50 -1.15 20.14 -3.85
N LYS A 51 -2.11 20.46 -4.75
CA LYS A 51 -3.48 19.90 -4.68
C LYS A 51 -3.49 18.37 -4.86
N PRO A 52 -2.86 17.80 -5.91
CA PRO A 52 -2.73 16.34 -6.05
C PRO A 52 -2.09 15.66 -4.84
N LEU A 53 -0.98 16.22 -4.32
CA LEU A 53 -0.27 15.66 -3.16
C LEU A 53 -1.11 15.68 -1.90
N PHE A 54 -1.80 16.79 -1.62
CA PHE A 54 -2.64 16.89 -0.44
C PHE A 54 -3.81 15.90 -0.51
N ALA A 55 -4.51 15.83 -1.66
CA ALA A 55 -5.61 14.89 -1.86
C ALA A 55 -5.15 13.43 -1.72
N SER A 56 -4.01 13.06 -2.31
CA SER A 56 -3.47 11.71 -2.20
C SER A 56 -2.97 11.38 -0.80
N LEU A 57 -2.39 12.35 -0.08
CA LEU A 57 -1.92 12.16 1.29
C LEU A 57 -3.08 11.89 2.25
N VAL A 58 -4.15 12.67 2.16
CA VAL A 58 -5.38 12.43 2.94
C VAL A 58 -5.97 11.06 2.60
N ALA A 59 -6.11 10.74 1.32
CA ALA A 59 -6.64 9.45 0.91
C ALA A 59 -5.77 8.26 1.36
N GLY A 60 -4.43 8.41 1.30
CA GLY A 60 -3.48 7.41 1.76
C GLY A 60 -3.56 7.19 3.27
N LEU A 61 -3.66 8.26 4.07
CA LEU A 61 -3.83 8.16 5.52
C LEU A 61 -5.15 7.47 5.90
N LEU A 62 -6.25 7.82 5.23
CA LEU A 62 -7.52 7.13 5.40
C LEU A 62 -7.41 5.66 5.01
N GLY A 63 -6.71 5.37 3.91
CA GLY A 63 -6.40 4.02 3.46
C GLY A 63 -5.63 3.20 4.51
N THR A 64 -4.62 3.79 5.14
CA THR A 64 -3.88 3.15 6.24
C THR A 64 -4.79 2.89 7.43
N ALA A 65 -5.63 3.85 7.84
CA ALA A 65 -6.55 3.66 8.95
C ALA A 65 -7.55 2.52 8.69
N VAL A 66 -8.12 2.46 7.49
CA VAL A 66 -8.98 1.35 7.05
C VAL A 66 -8.20 0.04 7.02
N GLY A 67 -6.97 0.06 6.51
CA GLY A 67 -6.08 -1.11 6.49
C GLY A 67 -5.82 -1.66 7.89
N MET A 68 -5.58 -0.80 8.89
CA MET A 68 -5.41 -1.24 10.29
C MET A 68 -6.66 -1.93 10.85
N ALA A 69 -7.86 -1.48 10.46
CA ALA A 69 -9.10 -2.11 10.89
C ALA A 69 -9.36 -3.45 10.16
N MET A 70 -8.95 -3.58 8.90
CA MET A 70 -9.21 -4.77 8.08
C MET A 70 -8.13 -5.86 8.21
N LEU A 71 -6.89 -5.51 8.47
CA LEU A 71 -5.78 -6.46 8.48
C LEU A 71 -5.92 -7.60 9.49
N PRO A 72 -6.42 -7.39 10.73
CA PRO A 72 -6.65 -8.50 11.65
C PRO A 72 -7.61 -9.54 11.05
N SER A 73 -8.75 -9.09 10.52
CA SER A 73 -9.74 -10.01 9.94
C SER A 73 -9.22 -10.72 8.67
N LEU A 74 -8.41 -10.04 7.85
CA LEU A 74 -7.77 -10.63 6.67
C LEU A 74 -6.69 -11.67 7.01
N THR A 75 -6.07 -11.56 8.19
CA THR A 75 -5.00 -12.46 8.64
C THR A 75 -5.52 -13.56 9.58
N GLY A 76 -6.82 -13.59 9.86
CA GLY A 76 -7.43 -14.53 10.81
C GLY A 76 -7.15 -14.19 12.28
N ALA A 77 -6.60 -13.01 12.56
CA ALA A 77 -6.38 -12.50 13.90
C ALA A 77 -7.59 -11.69 14.41
N SER A 78 -7.80 -11.69 15.71
CA SER A 78 -8.78 -10.83 16.37
C SER A 78 -8.12 -9.55 16.89
N LEU A 79 -8.90 -8.48 17.04
CA LEU A 79 -8.40 -7.24 17.67
C LEU A 79 -7.93 -7.47 19.12
N SER A 80 -8.50 -8.46 19.80
CA SER A 80 -8.07 -8.89 21.13
C SER A 80 -6.70 -9.54 21.17
N ASP A 81 -6.17 -10.01 20.03
CA ASP A 81 -4.84 -10.60 19.95
C ASP A 81 -3.73 -9.53 19.89
N LEU A 82 -4.08 -8.28 19.56
CA LEU A 82 -3.16 -7.14 19.60
C LEU A 82 -3.03 -6.62 21.04
N SER A 83 -2.12 -7.24 21.78
CA SER A 83 -1.91 -6.97 23.21
C SER A 83 -0.68 -6.09 23.48
N GLY A 84 0.30 -6.11 22.58
CA GLY A 84 1.56 -5.39 22.74
C GLY A 84 1.72 -4.18 21.82
N ALA A 85 2.52 -3.19 22.25
CA ALA A 85 2.87 -2.03 21.43
C ALA A 85 3.54 -2.42 20.10
N VAL A 86 4.30 -3.52 20.11
CA VAL A 86 4.95 -4.06 18.90
C VAL A 86 3.92 -4.51 17.88
N ASP A 87 2.80 -5.10 18.31
CA ASP A 87 1.73 -5.58 17.42
C ASP A 87 1.09 -4.42 16.66
N TYR A 88 0.81 -3.32 17.35
CA TYR A 88 0.28 -2.10 16.73
C TYR A 88 1.26 -1.45 15.76
N ILE A 89 2.57 -1.47 16.07
CA ILE A 89 3.61 -0.95 15.17
C ILE A 89 3.68 -1.81 13.90
N LEU A 90 3.69 -3.14 14.03
CA LEU A 90 3.70 -4.05 12.89
C LEU A 90 2.42 -3.92 12.06
N LEU A 91 1.26 -3.83 12.72
CA LEU A 91 -0.02 -3.59 12.05
C LEU A 91 0.01 -2.29 11.25
N LEU A 92 0.55 -1.21 11.82
CA LEU A 92 0.71 0.08 11.14
C LEU A 92 1.63 -0.05 9.91
N PHE A 93 2.77 -0.73 10.03
CA PHE A 93 3.67 -0.95 8.89
C PHE A 93 2.98 -1.73 7.77
N MET A 94 2.26 -2.80 8.10
CA MET A 94 1.49 -3.58 7.13
C MET A 94 0.38 -2.74 6.48
N ALA A 95 -0.37 -1.97 7.28
CA ALA A 95 -1.45 -1.11 6.81
C ALA A 95 -0.93 0.02 5.91
N THR A 96 0.30 0.48 6.14
CA THR A 96 0.95 1.50 5.30
C THR A 96 1.09 1.01 3.85
N GLY A 97 1.24 -0.30 3.60
CA GLY A 97 1.20 -0.85 2.25
C GLY A 97 -0.10 -0.51 1.50
N PHE A 98 -1.25 -0.65 2.16
CA PHE A 98 -2.55 -0.26 1.61
C PHE A 98 -2.64 1.25 1.39
N GLY A 99 -2.22 2.04 2.38
CA GLY A 99 -2.21 3.50 2.29
C GLY A 99 -1.35 4.02 1.14
N LEU A 100 -0.17 3.44 0.93
CA LEU A 100 0.72 3.79 -0.19
C LEU A 100 0.12 3.43 -1.55
N ALA A 101 -0.56 2.28 -1.66
CA ALA A 101 -1.24 1.91 -2.88
C ALA A 101 -2.36 2.90 -3.24
N ILE A 102 -3.20 3.27 -2.25
CA ILE A 102 -4.26 4.26 -2.41
C ILE A 102 -3.69 5.63 -2.73
N PHE A 103 -2.64 6.06 -2.02
CA PHE A 103 -1.92 7.30 -2.28
C PHE A 103 -1.47 7.37 -3.74
N ALA A 104 -0.77 6.33 -4.22
CA ALA A 104 -0.22 6.32 -5.56
C ALA A 104 -1.33 6.34 -6.62
N LEU A 105 -2.43 5.61 -6.42
CA LEU A 105 -3.59 5.64 -7.31
C LEU A 105 -4.23 7.02 -7.38
N VAL A 106 -4.58 7.59 -6.21
CA VAL A 106 -5.24 8.89 -6.13
C VAL A 106 -4.35 9.99 -6.71
N PHE A 107 -3.06 9.99 -6.36
CA PHE A 107 -2.11 10.94 -6.93
C PHE A 107 -2.06 10.84 -8.44
N SER A 108 -1.91 9.64 -8.98
CA SER A 108 -1.82 9.41 -10.44
C SER A 108 -3.05 9.94 -11.18
N VAL A 109 -4.24 9.73 -10.63
CA VAL A 109 -5.50 10.18 -11.23
C VAL A 109 -5.66 11.70 -11.10
N VAL A 110 -5.48 12.25 -9.90
CA VAL A 110 -5.69 13.68 -9.64
C VAL A 110 -4.64 14.53 -10.35
N ALA A 111 -3.37 14.11 -10.34
CA ALA A 111 -2.30 14.79 -11.07
C ALA A 111 -2.61 14.89 -12.57
N ARG A 112 -3.08 13.79 -13.20
CA ARG A 112 -3.48 13.79 -14.61
C ARG A 112 -4.67 14.69 -14.87
N LYS A 113 -5.67 14.71 -13.98
CA LYS A 113 -6.83 15.62 -14.10
C LYS A 113 -6.40 17.09 -14.00
N CYS A 114 -5.53 17.43 -13.06
CA CYS A 114 -5.02 18.79 -12.87
C CYS A 114 -4.08 19.26 -13.99
N ALA A 115 -3.41 18.32 -14.67
CA ALA A 115 -2.51 18.61 -15.77
C ALA A 115 -3.22 18.75 -17.13
N ARG A 116 -4.53 18.47 -17.23
CA ARG A 116 -5.28 18.67 -18.47
C ARG A 116 -5.30 20.17 -18.84
N PRO A 117 -4.93 20.54 -20.08
CA PRO A 117 -5.14 21.90 -20.56
C PRO A 117 -6.65 22.19 -20.60
N ALA A 118 -7.00 23.44 -20.26
CA ALA A 118 -8.37 23.95 -20.37
C ALA A 118 -8.80 24.05 -21.84
#